data_AF-A0A1V5VUR2-F1
#
_entry.id   AF-A0A1V5VUR2-F1
#
_cell.length_a   1.000
_cell.length_b   1.000
_cell.length_c   1.000
_cell.angle_alpha   90.00
_cell.angle_beta   90.00
_cell.angle_gamma   90.00
#
_symmetry.space_group_name_H-M   'P 1'
#
loop_
_entity.id
_entity.type
_entity.pdbx_description
1 polymer ?
#
loop_
_entity_poly.entity_id
_entity_poly.type
_entity_poly.pdbx_seq_one_letter_code
_entity_poly.pdbx_strand_id
1 'polypeptide(L)'
;MLDDFGPATLTEADYATALLLQLPTAYPDLHLDAVVGDAAYGYDRPLHIIYTRLHARRLIDLRAHACDRELPGWPTRGYDARGRPVCAFGYRFTANGFDATRQRTKWFCGQVCLRPDSQPAVTLPNVVYPPLECPFRAAEHVPYGEVRNVAETFPDGTLRLVRDAPVGGAVWKAYYPRARNAVESRNAVFEHWGLKRLPYYGLPRNRALVALTDTWDTLTTLVRLCREATAATGN
;
A
#
# COMPACT_ATOMS: atom_id res chain seq x y z
N MET A 1 -18.05 13.65 18.60
CA MET A 1 -16.74 13.43 19.20
C MET A 1 -16.86 12.16 20.02
N LEU A 2 -16.39 11.02 19.52
CA LEU A 2 -16.61 9.73 20.18
C LEU A 2 -15.46 9.43 21.16
N ASP A 3 -15.82 8.89 22.31
CA ASP A 3 -14.93 8.42 23.37
C ASP A 3 -13.99 7.33 22.85
N ASP A 4 -12.75 7.71 22.57
CA ASP A 4 -11.68 6.79 22.19
C ASP A 4 -10.80 6.42 23.39
N PHE A 5 -11.41 6.17 24.55
CA PHE A 5 -10.75 5.38 25.58
C PHE A 5 -10.85 3.91 25.17
N GLY A 6 -10.00 3.53 24.22
CA GLY A 6 -9.73 2.14 23.91
C GLY A 6 -8.80 1.53 24.96
N PRO A 7 -8.94 0.24 25.28
CA PRO A 7 -7.99 -0.43 26.16
C PRO A 7 -6.56 -0.32 25.60
N ALA A 8 -5.55 -0.37 26.48
CA ALA A 8 -4.12 -0.37 26.10
C ALA A 8 -3.72 -1.54 25.18
N THR A 9 -4.66 -2.44 24.88
CA THR A 9 -4.53 -3.57 23.96
C THR A 9 -4.77 -3.19 22.49
N LEU A 10 -5.31 -2.00 22.19
CA LEU A 10 -5.55 -1.58 20.81
C LEU A 10 -4.24 -1.15 20.14
N THR A 11 -4.03 -1.66 18.92
CA THR A 11 -2.87 -1.31 18.10
C THR A 11 -3.11 0.00 17.35
N GLU A 12 -2.04 0.65 16.89
CA GLU A 12 -2.14 1.82 16.01
C GLU A 12 -2.97 1.52 14.74
N ALA A 13 -2.88 0.28 14.23
CA ALA A 13 -3.68 -0.19 13.12
C ALA A 13 -5.19 -0.17 13.42
N ASP A 14 -5.59 -0.49 14.65
CA ASP A 14 -7.01 -0.49 15.04
C ASP A 14 -7.56 0.95 15.09
N TYR A 15 -6.79 1.89 15.66
CA TYR A 15 -7.16 3.31 15.65
C TYR A 15 -7.24 3.87 14.23
N ALA A 16 -6.24 3.59 13.40
CA ALA A 16 -6.27 4.02 12.00
C ALA A 16 -7.47 3.44 11.25
N THR A 17 -7.80 2.15 11.49
CA THR A 17 -8.98 1.52 10.89
C THR A 17 -10.27 2.23 11.30
N ALA A 18 -10.43 2.56 12.58
CA ALA A 18 -11.60 3.29 13.08
C ALA A 18 -11.73 4.68 12.44
N LEU A 19 -10.63 5.42 12.30
CA LEU A 19 -10.62 6.72 11.65
C LEU A 19 -10.94 6.63 10.15
N LEU A 20 -10.37 5.65 9.45
CA LEU A 20 -10.66 5.40 8.03
C LEU A 20 -12.15 5.08 7.82
N LEU A 21 -12.76 4.30 8.71
CA LEU A 21 -14.20 3.99 8.67
C LEU A 21 -15.11 5.22 8.81
N GLN A 22 -14.63 6.27 9.47
CA GLN A 22 -15.42 7.50 9.66
C GLN A 22 -15.37 8.43 8.44
N LEU A 23 -14.38 8.28 7.55
CA LEU A 23 -14.19 9.19 6.41
C LEU A 23 -15.42 9.31 5.50
N PRO A 24 -16.09 8.22 5.06
CA PRO A 24 -17.27 8.35 4.20
C PRO A 24 -18.44 9.07 4.87
N THR A 25 -18.57 8.93 6.19
CA THR A 25 -19.63 9.62 6.95
C THR A 25 -19.31 11.09 7.16
N ALA A 26 -18.05 11.41 7.47
CA ALA A 26 -17.61 12.78 7.73
C ALA A 26 -17.46 13.60 6.43
N TYR A 27 -17.11 12.94 5.33
CA TYR A 27 -16.86 13.55 4.03
C TYR A 27 -17.48 12.70 2.90
N PRO A 28 -18.81 12.75 2.71
CA PRO A 28 -19.52 11.89 1.75
C PRO A 28 -19.05 12.05 0.30
N ASP A 29 -18.60 13.24 -0.08
CA ASP A 29 -18.13 13.56 -1.43
C ASP A 29 -16.62 13.30 -1.62
N LEU A 30 -15.92 12.80 -0.59
CA LEU A 30 -14.49 12.52 -0.67
C LEU A 30 -14.24 11.20 -1.41
N HIS A 31 -13.75 11.32 -2.64
CA HIS A 31 -13.26 10.17 -3.41
C HIS A 31 -11.76 9.98 -3.18
N LEU A 32 -11.42 8.92 -2.44
CA LEU A 32 -10.03 8.56 -2.18
C LEU A 32 -9.48 7.69 -3.31
N ASP A 33 -8.45 8.17 -4.00
CA ASP A 33 -7.73 7.37 -5.00
C ASP A 33 -6.81 6.33 -4.34
N ALA A 34 -6.13 6.70 -3.26
CA ALA A 34 -5.21 5.82 -2.55
C ALA A 34 -5.08 6.16 -1.07
N VAL A 35 -4.78 5.14 -0.26
CA VAL A 35 -4.33 5.28 1.12
C VAL A 35 -2.86 4.82 1.21
N VAL A 36 -2.01 5.70 1.72
CA VAL A 36 -0.57 5.48 1.85
C VAL A 36 -0.21 5.46 3.33
N GLY A 37 0.64 4.51 3.74
CA GLY A 37 1.07 4.39 5.12
C GLY A 37 2.22 3.38 5.25
N ASP A 38 2.83 3.30 6.42
CA ASP A 38 3.93 2.37 6.67
C ASP A 38 3.44 0.95 7.03
N ALA A 39 4.38 0.08 7.40
CA ALA A 39 4.11 -1.32 7.69
C ALA A 39 3.27 -1.53 8.96
N ALA A 40 3.15 -0.53 9.84
CA ALA A 40 2.30 -0.59 11.03
C ALA A 40 0.81 -0.69 10.65
N TYR A 41 0.42 -0.19 9.47
CA TYR A 41 -0.94 -0.34 8.94
C TYR A 41 -1.11 -1.58 8.04
N GLY A 42 -0.08 -2.40 7.87
CA GLY A 42 -0.09 -3.59 7.02
C GLY A 42 -0.82 -4.80 7.60
N TYR A 43 -1.77 -4.58 8.51
CA TYR A 43 -2.65 -5.61 9.08
C TYR A 43 -3.91 -5.79 8.23
N ASP A 44 -4.57 -6.94 8.38
CA ASP A 44 -5.73 -7.30 7.57
C ASP A 44 -6.89 -6.30 7.72
N ARG A 45 -7.18 -5.80 8.93
CA ARG A 45 -8.26 -4.84 9.18
C ARG A 45 -8.12 -3.53 8.39
N PRO A 46 -7.02 -2.77 8.51
CA PRO A 46 -6.83 -1.57 7.69
C PRO A 46 -6.93 -1.87 6.20
N LEU A 47 -6.26 -2.91 5.72
CA LEU A 47 -6.24 -3.28 4.30
C LEU A 47 -7.65 -3.62 3.79
N HIS A 48 -8.43 -4.37 4.57
CA HIS A 48 -9.81 -4.73 4.26
C HIS A 48 -10.71 -3.49 4.17
N ILE A 49 -10.60 -2.55 5.11
CA ILE A 49 -11.42 -1.32 5.11
C ILE A 49 -11.05 -0.40 3.95
N ILE A 50 -9.76 -0.22 3.67
CA ILE A 50 -9.29 0.58 2.53
C ILE A 50 -9.90 0.03 1.22
N TYR A 51 -9.94 -1.30 1.08
CA TYR A 51 -10.50 -1.96 -0.09
C TYR A 51 -12.04 -1.89 -0.13
N THR A 52 -12.72 -2.39 0.91
CA THR A 52 -14.17 -2.61 0.87
C THR A 52 -15.02 -1.37 1.16
N ARG A 53 -14.50 -0.42 1.95
CA ARG A 53 -15.28 0.76 2.40
C ARG A 53 -14.85 2.03 1.71
N LEU A 54 -13.55 2.19 1.50
CA LEU A 54 -13.01 3.40 0.86
C LEU A 54 -12.84 3.25 -0.64
N HIS A 55 -12.85 2.00 -1.16
CA HIS A 55 -12.61 1.69 -2.56
C HIS A 55 -11.34 2.35 -3.11
N ALA A 56 -10.33 2.48 -2.24
CA ALA A 56 -9.08 3.16 -2.52
C ALA A 56 -7.93 2.16 -2.69
N ARG A 57 -6.87 2.56 -3.40
CA ARG A 57 -5.67 1.74 -3.55
C ARG A 57 -4.91 1.63 -2.23
N ARG A 58 -4.50 0.42 -1.88
CA ARG A 58 -3.63 0.10 -0.74
C ARG A 58 -2.16 0.30 -1.13
N LEU A 59 -1.61 1.45 -0.75
CA LEU A 59 -0.18 1.79 -0.88
C LEU A 59 0.48 1.83 0.50
N ILE A 60 0.22 0.78 1.28
CA ILE A 60 0.72 0.59 2.64
C ILE A 60 2.03 -0.19 2.60
N ASP A 61 3.08 0.17 3.32
CA ASP A 61 4.33 -0.64 3.30
C ASP A 61 4.07 -2.08 3.78
N LEU A 62 4.95 -3.00 3.40
CA LEU A 62 4.74 -4.43 3.66
C LEU A 62 5.10 -4.77 5.10
N ARG A 63 4.15 -5.40 5.79
CA ARG A 63 4.41 -5.99 7.11
C ARG A 63 5.13 -7.32 6.93
N ALA A 64 6.44 -7.34 7.16
CA ALA A 64 7.26 -8.53 7.01
C ALA A 64 6.87 -9.66 7.98
N HIS A 65 7.05 -10.90 7.54
CA HIS A 65 6.93 -12.12 8.35
C HIS A 65 8.10 -13.06 8.08
N ALA A 66 8.45 -13.92 9.04
CA ALA A 66 9.60 -14.82 8.92
C ALA A 66 9.54 -15.70 7.66
N CYS A 67 8.35 -16.25 7.35
CA CYS A 67 8.12 -17.08 6.17
C CYS A 67 8.34 -16.37 4.82
N ASP A 68 8.45 -15.04 4.79
CA ASP A 68 8.75 -14.31 3.56
C ASP A 68 10.16 -14.59 3.06
N ARG A 69 11.07 -15.02 3.95
CA ARG A 69 12.45 -15.37 3.60
C ARG A 69 12.59 -16.80 3.06
N GLU A 70 11.54 -17.62 3.18
CA GLU A 70 11.53 -19.01 2.74
C GLU A 70 11.22 -19.09 1.24
N LEU A 71 12.24 -18.87 0.41
CA LEU A 71 12.14 -18.90 -1.06
C LEU A 71 11.39 -20.14 -1.59
N PRO A 72 11.67 -21.38 -1.11
CA PRO A 72 11.00 -22.57 -1.64
C PRO A 72 9.48 -22.57 -1.42
N GLY A 73 8.96 -21.81 -0.45
CA GLY A 73 7.53 -21.71 -0.18
C GLY A 73 6.79 -20.74 -1.12
N TRP A 74 7.50 -19.89 -1.86
CA TRP A 74 6.87 -18.87 -2.70
C TRP A 74 6.03 -19.42 -3.86
N PRO A 75 6.47 -20.46 -4.61
CA PRO A 75 5.65 -21.05 -5.66
C PRO A 75 4.38 -21.70 -5.11
N THR A 76 4.47 -22.34 -3.94
CA THR A 76 3.33 -22.99 -3.26
C THR A 76 2.30 -21.98 -2.78
N ARG A 77 2.72 -20.90 -2.12
CA ARG A 77 1.79 -19.82 -1.69
C ARG A 77 1.32 -18.93 -2.85
N GLY A 78 2.08 -18.88 -3.94
CA GLY A 78 1.71 -18.20 -5.18
C GLY A 78 2.13 -16.72 -5.29
N TYR A 79 2.95 -16.20 -4.36
CA TYR A 79 3.47 -14.83 -4.37
C TYR A 79 4.81 -14.72 -3.64
N ASP A 80 5.62 -13.71 -3.94
CA ASP A 80 6.92 -13.47 -3.31
C ASP A 80 6.83 -12.55 -2.08
N ALA A 81 7.96 -12.29 -1.41
CA ALA A 81 8.03 -11.43 -0.22
C ALA A 81 7.53 -9.98 -0.45
N ARG A 82 7.34 -9.57 -1.70
CA ARG A 82 6.83 -8.26 -2.09
C ARG A 82 5.36 -8.28 -2.52
N GLY A 83 4.68 -9.41 -2.33
CA GLY A 83 3.29 -9.59 -2.78
C GLY A 83 3.14 -9.73 -4.29
N ARG A 84 4.24 -9.94 -5.03
CA ARG A 84 4.20 -10.14 -6.48
C ARG A 84 3.83 -11.60 -6.76
N PRO A 85 2.82 -11.90 -7.58
CA PRO A 85 2.48 -13.29 -7.89
C PRO A 85 3.66 -14.06 -8.49
N VAL A 86 3.76 -15.33 -8.12
CA VAL A 86 4.78 -16.29 -8.57
C VAL A 86 4.08 -17.51 -9.14
N CYS A 87 4.52 -17.99 -10.31
CA CYS A 87 3.96 -19.21 -10.91
C CYS A 87 4.50 -20.46 -10.22
N ALA A 88 3.89 -21.61 -10.50
CA ALA A 88 4.29 -22.91 -9.95
C ALA A 88 5.76 -23.27 -10.25
N PHE A 89 6.36 -22.66 -11.28
CA PHE A 89 7.76 -22.89 -11.68
C PHE A 89 8.75 -21.85 -11.12
N GLY A 90 8.30 -20.95 -10.24
CA GLY A 90 9.18 -19.98 -9.57
C GLY A 90 9.45 -18.68 -10.31
N TYR A 91 8.79 -18.40 -11.43
CA TYR A 91 8.89 -17.11 -12.13
C TYR A 91 7.89 -16.09 -11.58
N ARG A 92 8.32 -14.82 -11.45
CA ARG A 92 7.47 -13.70 -11.01
C ARG A 92 6.63 -13.15 -12.16
N PHE A 93 5.39 -12.79 -11.88
CA PHE A 93 4.49 -12.15 -12.83
C PHE A 93 4.75 -10.65 -12.94
N THR A 94 4.62 -10.05 -14.11
CA THR A 94 4.69 -8.59 -14.30
C THR A 94 3.31 -7.97 -14.10
N ALA A 95 3.26 -6.81 -13.43
CA ALA A 95 2.01 -6.07 -13.28
C ALA A 95 1.61 -5.42 -14.60
N ASN A 96 0.31 -5.43 -14.90
CA ASN A 96 -0.31 -4.86 -16.09
C ASN A 96 -1.41 -3.87 -15.72
N GLY A 97 -1.11 -3.01 -14.74
CA GLY A 97 -2.01 -1.97 -14.29
C GLY A 97 -3.07 -2.43 -13.28
N PHE A 98 -3.75 -1.41 -12.74
CA PHE A 98 -4.83 -1.54 -11.78
C PHE A 98 -6.15 -1.15 -12.44
N ASP A 99 -7.14 -2.05 -12.38
CA ASP A 99 -8.50 -1.82 -12.84
C ASP A 99 -9.28 -1.21 -11.67
N ALA A 100 -9.49 0.11 -11.68
CA ALA A 100 -10.16 0.84 -10.61
C ALA A 100 -11.63 0.44 -10.46
N THR A 101 -12.32 0.17 -11.56
CA THR A 101 -13.73 -0.27 -11.55
C THR A 101 -13.88 -1.62 -10.87
N ARG A 102 -12.96 -2.55 -11.12
CA ARG A 102 -12.99 -3.90 -10.53
C ARG A 102 -12.12 -4.04 -9.28
N GLN A 103 -11.48 -2.96 -8.84
CA GLN A 103 -10.55 -2.90 -7.70
C GLN A 103 -9.54 -4.04 -7.69
N ARG A 104 -8.84 -4.26 -8.81
CA ARG A 104 -7.89 -5.38 -8.92
C ARG A 104 -6.67 -5.05 -9.76
N THR A 105 -5.53 -5.57 -9.36
CA THR A 105 -4.30 -5.51 -10.14
C THR A 105 -4.24 -6.70 -11.08
N LYS A 106 -4.04 -6.43 -12.37
CA LYS A 106 -3.78 -7.48 -13.36
C LYS A 106 -2.29 -7.79 -13.37
N TRP A 107 -1.97 -9.08 -13.42
CA TRP A 107 -0.62 -9.62 -13.49
C TRP A 107 -0.54 -10.62 -14.63
N PHE A 108 0.60 -10.71 -15.30
CA PHE A 108 0.83 -11.70 -16.35
C PHE A 108 2.27 -12.22 -16.32
N CYS A 109 2.49 -13.49 -16.68
CA CYS A 109 3.85 -14.05 -16.67
C CYS A 109 4.67 -13.62 -17.90
N GLY A 110 4.00 -13.25 -19.00
CA GLY A 110 4.63 -12.78 -20.24
C GLY A 110 5.58 -13.80 -20.86
N GLN A 111 5.31 -15.09 -20.59
CA GLN A 111 6.15 -16.24 -20.94
C GLN A 111 7.64 -15.99 -20.62
N VAL A 112 7.91 -15.33 -19.49
CA VAL A 112 9.27 -14.90 -19.13
C VAL A 112 10.25 -16.08 -19.10
N CYS A 113 9.78 -17.28 -18.76
CA CYS A 113 10.58 -18.51 -18.76
C CYS A 113 11.15 -18.88 -20.14
N LEU A 114 10.55 -18.43 -21.24
CA LEU A 114 11.04 -18.70 -22.60
C LEU A 114 12.11 -17.71 -23.06
N ARG A 115 12.42 -16.68 -22.27
CA ARG A 115 13.42 -15.67 -22.64
C ARG A 115 14.82 -16.22 -22.36
N PRO A 116 15.80 -16.04 -23.27
CA PRO A 116 17.14 -16.64 -23.16
C PRO A 116 17.84 -16.41 -21.81
N ASP A 117 17.74 -15.21 -21.23
CA ASP A 117 18.46 -14.83 -20.01
C ASP A 117 17.58 -14.82 -18.75
N SER A 118 16.35 -15.35 -18.82
CA SER A 118 15.45 -15.30 -17.66
C SER A 118 15.72 -16.43 -16.68
N GLN A 119 16.11 -16.05 -15.47
CA GLN A 119 16.17 -16.96 -14.33
C GLN A 119 14.89 -16.90 -13.49
N PRO A 120 14.42 -18.04 -12.95
CA PRO A 120 13.32 -18.02 -11.98
C PRO A 120 13.77 -17.27 -10.71
N ALA A 121 12.80 -16.73 -9.98
CA ALA A 121 13.06 -16.16 -8.66
C ALA A 121 13.42 -17.24 -7.61
N VAL A 122 12.94 -18.46 -7.85
CA VAL A 122 13.15 -19.64 -7.03
C VAL A 122 13.37 -20.82 -7.96
N THR A 123 14.54 -21.44 -7.89
CA THR A 123 14.84 -22.66 -8.65
C THR A 123 14.29 -23.87 -7.90
N LEU A 124 13.52 -24.70 -8.60
CA LEU A 124 12.97 -25.93 -8.04
C LEU A 124 13.85 -27.13 -8.39
N PRO A 125 14.14 -28.03 -7.43
CA PRO A 125 15.13 -29.10 -7.60
C PRO A 125 14.76 -30.13 -8.68
N ASN A 126 13.47 -30.33 -8.93
CA ASN A 126 12.96 -31.36 -9.85
C ASN A 126 12.33 -30.78 -11.13
N VAL A 127 12.69 -29.55 -11.49
CA VAL A 127 12.16 -28.86 -12.67
C VAL A 127 13.29 -28.56 -13.65
N VAL A 128 13.11 -28.93 -14.91
CA VAL A 128 13.99 -28.52 -16.00
C VAL A 128 13.55 -27.17 -16.51
N TYR A 129 14.47 -26.21 -16.59
CA TYR A 129 14.18 -24.86 -17.06
C TYR A 129 14.62 -24.71 -18.53
N PRO A 130 13.76 -24.18 -19.43
CA PRO A 130 12.37 -23.74 -19.18
C PRO A 130 11.39 -24.91 -18.97
N PRO A 131 10.39 -24.77 -18.07
CA PRO A 131 9.49 -25.86 -17.67
C PRO A 131 8.63 -26.34 -18.84
N LEU A 132 8.86 -27.56 -19.34
CA LEU A 132 8.16 -28.15 -20.49
C LEU A 132 6.67 -28.38 -20.20
N GLU A 133 6.37 -28.66 -18.94
CA GLU A 133 5.05 -28.92 -18.38
C GLU A 133 4.19 -27.66 -18.18
N CYS A 134 4.74 -26.46 -18.42
CA CYS A 134 3.99 -25.22 -18.25
C CYS A 134 2.97 -25.04 -19.39
N PRO A 135 1.64 -25.06 -19.11
CA PRO A 135 0.61 -24.96 -20.15
C PRO A 135 0.64 -23.60 -20.85
N PHE A 136 1.03 -22.55 -20.12
CA PHE A 136 1.03 -21.17 -20.60
C PHE A 136 2.16 -20.82 -21.57
N ARG A 137 2.99 -21.80 -21.98
CA ARG A 137 4.01 -21.65 -23.02
C ARG A 137 3.46 -21.74 -24.43
N ALA A 138 2.29 -22.33 -24.61
CA ALA A 138 1.70 -22.54 -25.93
C ALA A 138 1.49 -21.21 -26.67
N ALA A 139 1.54 -21.25 -28.00
CA ALA A 139 1.42 -20.07 -28.85
C ALA A 139 0.09 -19.32 -28.65
N GLU A 140 -0.98 -20.04 -28.29
CA GLU A 140 -2.30 -19.48 -27.98
C GLU A 140 -2.31 -18.51 -26.78
N HIS A 141 -1.32 -18.60 -25.90
CA HIS A 141 -1.21 -17.72 -24.74
C HIS A 141 -0.31 -16.49 -24.98
N VAL A 142 0.27 -16.35 -26.17
CA VAL A 142 1.09 -15.19 -26.53
C VAL A 142 0.19 -13.93 -26.63
N PRO A 143 0.64 -12.76 -26.14
CA PRO A 143 1.94 -12.47 -25.52
C PRO A 143 1.96 -12.59 -23.98
N TYR A 144 0.82 -12.88 -23.36
CA TYR A 144 0.66 -12.68 -21.91
C TYR A 144 1.01 -13.90 -21.05
N GLY A 145 0.93 -15.12 -21.61
CA GLY A 145 1.02 -16.35 -20.83
C GLY A 145 -0.13 -16.46 -19.82
N GLU A 146 0.19 -16.90 -18.62
CA GLU A 146 -0.77 -16.93 -17.50
C GLU A 146 -1.12 -15.49 -17.08
N VAL A 147 -2.41 -15.22 -16.89
CA VAL A 147 -2.91 -13.95 -16.35
C VAL A 147 -3.56 -14.21 -14.99
N ARG A 148 -3.19 -13.42 -13.98
CA ARG A 148 -3.78 -13.44 -12.65
C ARG A 148 -4.36 -12.07 -12.32
N ASN A 149 -5.55 -12.04 -11.75
CA ASN A 149 -6.12 -10.82 -11.19
C ASN A 149 -6.10 -10.94 -9.67
N VAL A 150 -5.43 -10.01 -8.99
CA VAL A 150 -5.38 -9.96 -7.53
C VAL A 150 -6.24 -8.79 -7.09
N ALA A 151 -7.32 -9.09 -6.38
CA ALA A 151 -8.28 -8.13 -5.86
C ALA A 151 -7.97 -7.88 -4.38
N GLU A 152 -8.91 -8.15 -3.49
CA GLU A 152 -8.69 -8.02 -2.05
C GLU A 152 -7.60 -8.96 -1.55
N THR A 153 -7.73 -10.26 -1.81
CA THR A 153 -6.87 -11.32 -1.26
C THR A 153 -6.15 -12.07 -2.37
N PHE A 154 -5.10 -12.80 -1.98
CA PHE A 154 -4.52 -13.85 -2.82
C PHE A 154 -5.46 -15.07 -2.89
N PRO A 155 -5.22 -16.04 -3.80
CA PRO A 155 -6.05 -17.24 -3.91
C PRO A 155 -6.14 -18.09 -2.63
N ASP A 156 -5.14 -17.99 -1.74
CA ASP A 156 -5.11 -18.65 -0.43
C ASP A 156 -5.92 -17.90 0.65
N GLY A 157 -6.59 -16.80 0.29
CA GLY A 157 -7.37 -15.96 1.20
C GLY A 157 -6.54 -14.96 2.00
N THR A 158 -5.21 -14.96 1.86
CA THR A 158 -4.36 -14.04 2.62
C THR A 158 -4.35 -12.63 2.03
N LEU A 159 -4.22 -11.64 2.92
CA LEU A 159 -4.34 -10.21 2.59
C LEU A 159 -3.04 -9.43 2.82
N ARG A 160 -2.27 -9.81 3.84
CA ARG A 160 -1.08 -9.10 4.35
C ARG A 160 -0.18 -8.46 3.30
N LEU A 161 0.18 -9.19 2.24
CA LEU A 161 1.11 -8.72 1.19
C LEU A 161 0.42 -8.17 -0.07
N VAL A 162 -0.91 -8.17 -0.14
CA VAL A 162 -1.62 -7.66 -1.32
C VAL A 162 -1.50 -6.14 -1.40
N ARG A 163 -1.02 -5.62 -2.52
CA ARG A 163 -0.96 -4.18 -2.82
C ARG A 163 -1.49 -3.89 -4.21
N ASP A 164 -2.19 -2.76 -4.33
CA ASP A 164 -2.84 -2.33 -5.57
C ASP A 164 -1.87 -1.67 -6.56
N ALA A 165 -0.59 -1.60 -6.18
CA ALA A 165 0.52 -1.33 -7.07
C ALA A 165 1.76 -2.14 -6.62
N PRO A 166 2.65 -2.54 -7.55
CA PRO A 166 3.90 -3.19 -7.18
C PRO A 166 4.74 -2.31 -6.26
N VAL A 167 5.14 -2.85 -5.11
CA VAL A 167 5.99 -2.14 -4.15
C VAL A 167 7.32 -1.77 -4.80
N GLY A 168 7.68 -0.49 -4.74
CA GLY A 168 8.85 0.07 -5.41
C GLY A 168 8.70 0.29 -6.93
N GLY A 169 7.53 -0.02 -7.51
CA GLY A 169 7.19 0.29 -8.90
C GLY A 169 6.95 1.78 -9.15
N ALA A 170 6.66 2.15 -10.40
CA ALA A 170 6.47 3.55 -10.79
C ALA A 170 5.32 4.23 -10.04
N VAL A 171 4.13 3.59 -9.99
CA VAL A 171 2.97 4.09 -9.25
C VAL A 171 3.30 4.24 -7.76
N TRP A 172 3.94 3.23 -7.17
CA TRP A 172 4.39 3.31 -5.78
C TRP A 172 5.29 4.50 -5.52
N LYS A 173 6.30 4.71 -6.37
CA LYS A 173 7.25 5.84 -6.26
C LYS A 173 6.61 7.21 -6.48
N ALA A 174 5.49 7.28 -7.21
CA ALA A 174 4.77 8.53 -7.40
C ALA A 174 3.96 8.94 -6.16
N TYR A 175 3.38 7.97 -5.44
CA TYR A 175 2.50 8.25 -4.30
C TYR A 175 3.24 8.20 -2.95
N TYR A 176 4.04 7.15 -2.73
CA TYR A 176 4.57 6.84 -1.41
C TYR A 176 5.49 7.93 -0.85
N PRO A 177 6.51 8.42 -1.58
CA PRO A 177 7.38 9.49 -1.08
C PRO A 177 6.63 10.80 -0.85
N ARG A 178 5.64 11.14 -1.69
CA ARG A 178 4.85 12.36 -1.54
C ARG A 178 4.05 12.35 -0.24
N ALA A 179 3.34 11.25 0.05
CA ALA A 179 2.58 11.13 1.29
C ALA A 179 3.49 11.08 2.51
N ARG A 180 4.61 10.35 2.42
CA ARG A 180 5.61 10.31 3.49
C ARG A 180 6.15 11.70 3.78
N ASN A 181 6.56 12.45 2.77
CA ASN A 181 7.09 13.80 2.95
C ASN A 181 6.09 14.75 3.61
N ALA A 182 4.80 14.63 3.30
CA ALA A 182 3.76 15.42 3.96
C ALA A 182 3.68 15.11 5.47
N VAL A 183 3.73 13.83 5.84
CA VAL A 183 3.72 13.41 7.25
C VAL A 183 5.00 13.81 7.98
N GLU A 184 6.18 13.62 7.36
CA GLU A 184 7.47 13.99 7.95
C GLU A 184 7.59 15.51 8.12
N SER A 185 7.10 16.30 7.15
CA SER A 185 7.04 17.76 7.25
C SER A 185 6.17 18.20 8.43
N ARG A 186 4.97 17.64 8.57
CA ARG A 186 4.10 17.87 9.72
C ARG A 186 4.80 17.51 11.03
N ASN A 187 5.43 16.33 11.10
CA ASN A 187 6.14 15.88 12.29
C ASN A 187 7.30 16.82 12.67
N ALA A 188 7.98 17.41 11.68
CA ALA A 188 9.03 18.40 11.91
C ALA A 188 8.48 19.71 12.49
N VAL A 189 7.32 20.18 12.01
CA VAL A 189 6.62 21.34 12.60
C VAL A 189 6.23 21.05 14.06
N PHE A 190 5.67 19.87 14.32
CA PHE A 190 5.32 19.45 15.68
C PHE A 190 6.55 19.35 16.58
N GLU A 191 7.70 18.90 16.07
CA GLU A 191 8.94 18.90 16.83
C GLU A 191 9.42 20.32 17.14
N HIS A 192 9.40 21.20 16.15
CA HIS A 192 9.81 22.58 16.29
C HIS A 192 8.96 23.34 17.32
N TRP A 193 7.66 23.05 17.40
CA TRP A 193 6.75 23.65 18.39
C TRP A 193 6.70 22.91 19.73
N GLY A 194 7.52 21.87 19.93
CA GLY A 194 7.57 21.10 21.18
C GLY A 194 6.35 20.18 21.41
N LEU A 195 5.61 19.87 20.35
CA LEU A 195 4.36 19.09 20.38
C LEU A 195 4.53 17.63 19.92
N LYS A 196 5.73 17.22 19.47
CA LYS A 196 5.97 15.85 18.99
C LYS A 196 5.81 14.78 20.07
N ARG A 197 6.09 15.10 21.33
CA ARG A 197 6.04 14.17 22.48
C ARG A 197 5.07 14.66 23.55
N LEU A 198 3.81 14.88 23.19
CA LEU A 198 2.77 15.25 24.16
C LEU A 198 2.64 14.15 25.23
N PRO A 199 2.59 14.50 26.53
CA PRO A 199 2.38 13.52 27.59
C PRO A 199 0.98 12.91 27.46
N TYR A 200 0.91 11.57 27.45
CA TYR A 200 -0.32 10.76 27.28
C TYR A 200 -0.94 10.87 25.87
N TYR A 201 -0.34 10.15 24.92
CA TYR A 201 -0.84 10.05 23.54
C TYR A 201 -2.31 9.59 23.50
N GLY A 202 -3.12 10.22 22.64
CA GLY A 202 -4.50 9.80 22.38
C GLY A 202 -5.58 10.38 23.29
N LEU A 203 -5.26 11.11 24.37
CA LEU A 203 -6.28 11.78 25.19
C LEU A 203 -7.07 12.84 24.37
N PRO A 204 -8.39 13.03 24.64
CA PRO A 204 -9.21 14.00 23.91
C PRO A 204 -8.59 15.40 23.85
N ARG A 205 -8.01 15.87 24.96
CA ARG A 205 -7.32 17.16 25.04
C ARG A 205 -6.12 17.23 24.09
N ASN A 206 -5.29 16.19 24.07
CA ASN A 206 -4.11 16.16 23.20
C ASN A 206 -4.49 16.07 21.74
N ARG A 207 -5.59 15.38 21.40
CA ARG A 207 -6.12 15.36 20.04
C ARG A 207 -6.67 16.70 19.60
N ALA A 208 -7.42 17.38 20.47
CA ALA A 208 -7.88 18.74 20.19
C ALA A 208 -6.69 19.66 19.96
N LEU A 209 -5.63 19.55 20.78
CA LEU A 209 -4.39 20.30 20.58
C LEU A 209 -3.73 19.96 19.24
N VAL A 210 -3.59 18.68 18.89
CA VAL A 210 -3.04 18.24 17.60
C VAL A 210 -3.86 18.81 16.44
N ALA A 211 -5.19 18.74 16.49
CA ALA A 211 -6.07 19.24 15.44
C ALA A 211 -5.98 20.78 15.28
N LEU A 212 -5.93 21.51 16.40
CA LEU A 212 -5.71 22.97 16.39
C LEU A 212 -4.33 23.31 15.81
N THR A 213 -3.32 22.53 16.15
CA THR A 213 -1.95 22.67 15.65
C THR A 213 -1.87 22.45 14.15
N ASP A 214 -2.47 21.37 13.65
CA ASP A 214 -2.56 21.06 12.22
C ASP A 214 -3.30 22.16 11.45
N THR A 215 -4.37 22.70 12.03
CA THR A 215 -5.12 23.83 11.47
C THR A 215 -4.24 25.07 11.39
N TRP A 216 -3.50 25.38 12.46
CA TRP A 216 -2.61 26.54 12.51
C TRP A 216 -1.45 26.45 11.53
N ASP A 217 -0.82 25.27 11.39
CA ASP A 217 0.23 25.02 10.40
C ASP A 217 -0.27 25.20 8.96
N THR A 218 -1.46 24.67 8.68
CA THR A 218 -2.13 24.82 7.37
C THR A 218 -2.41 26.29 7.07
N LEU A 219 -2.96 27.05 8.03
CA LEU A 219 -3.24 28.47 7.88
C LEU A 219 -1.96 29.28 7.66
N THR A 220 -0.89 28.98 8.40
CA THR A 220 0.41 29.65 8.25
C THR A 220 0.99 29.41 6.86
N THR A 221 0.86 28.18 6.35
CA THR A 221 1.26 27.83 4.98
C THR A 221 0.43 28.59 3.94
N LEU A 222 -0.89 28.66 4.10
CA LEU A 222 -1.77 29.41 3.19
C LEU A 222 -1.41 30.90 3.16
N VAL A 223 -1.21 31.53 4.33
CA VAL A 223 -0.80 32.93 4.41
C VAL A 223 0.52 33.17 3.69
N ARG A 224 1.51 32.28 3.86
CA ARG A 224 2.79 32.36 3.13
C ARG A 224 2.57 32.30 1.62
N LEU A 225 1.79 31.34 1.14
CA LEU A 225 1.50 31.18 -0.30
C LEU A 225 0.78 32.41 -0.88
N CYS A 226 -0.18 32.99 -0.17
CA CYS A 226 -0.83 34.23 -0.59
C CYS A 226 0.18 35.39 -0.71
N ARG A 227 1.12 35.53 0.22
CA ARG A 227 2.18 36.55 0.16
C ARG A 227 3.11 36.33 -1.02
N GLU A 228 3.56 35.10 -1.25
CA GLU A 228 4.42 34.75 -2.38
C GLU A 228 3.73 35.00 -3.73
N ALA A 229 2.46 34.59 -3.85
CA ALA A 229 1.66 34.84 -5.05
C ALA A 229 1.48 36.34 -5.31
N THR A 230 1.20 37.13 -4.26
CA THR A 230 1.05 38.59 -4.35
C THR A 230 2.34 39.25 -4.82
N ALA A 231 3.49 38.86 -4.25
CA ALA A 231 4.80 39.37 -4.64
C ALA A 231 5.18 38.96 -6.09
N ALA A 232 4.81 37.75 -6.51
CA ALA A 232 5.08 37.27 -7.88
C ALA A 232 4.27 38.04 -8.95
N THR A 233 3.11 38.61 -8.59
CA THR A 233 2.31 39.44 -9.49
C THR A 233 2.76 40.91 -9.59
N GLY A 234 3.79 41.33 -8.85
CA GLY A 234 4.42 42.63 -9.02
C GLY A 234 3.64 43.83 -8.48
N ASN A 235 2.81 43.65 -7.46
CA ASN A 235 2.32 44.76 -6.61
C ASN A 235 3.28 45.03 -5.46
#